data_AF-A0A3D6B6D2-F1
#
_entry.id   AF-A0A3D6B6D2-F1
#
_cell.length_a   1.000
_cell.length_b   1.000
_cell.length_c   1.000
_cell.angle_alpha   90.00
_cell.angle_beta   90.00
_cell.angle_gamma   90.00
#
_symmetry.space_group_name_H-M   'P 1'
#
loop_
_entity.id
_entity.type
_entity.pdbx_description
1 polymer ?
#
loop_
_entity_poly.entity_id
_entity_poly.type
_entity_poly.pdbx_seq_one_letter_code
_entity_poly.pdbx_strand_id
1 'polypeptide(L)'
;MTKKIKPAVRTENITYAVRDIVVLANQIAKTGKEMLYLNIGDPNLFDFEPPKHLVDATYNAMLKNQNGYAPSSGIKEAVDAIEREAEKKGITNVQDIFVTTGASEAIDICLTALVNDGENVLTPTPGYPLYTAIASKLQMMENPYYLDESNGWLPDIDDIKSKINDKTKAIVLINPNNPTGSLYTRENLQQIVDLALEHNLVIFADEIYDKLLFDGKKHISIASLNKDVSCITFGGLSKNYMVPGFRIGWGIVSGRKEVLSDFIEAVNKILRARLSANHPEQYGIKPSLEGNHDHLTEAMKKLTRRRDLTVEMLNAIPGISCVKPEGAFYAFPKLEMKQPDAHFVGELIRETGVVIVPGSGFGQVPGTHHFRVVFLPNEQILEKAYRAIGEFFVKYQEKYPDLVEV
;
A
#
# COMPACT_ATOMS: atom_id res chain seq x y z
N MET A 1 -10.97 15.06 42.61
CA MET A 1 -10.24 14.92 41.34
C MET A 1 -10.83 13.75 40.57
N THR A 2 -11.33 13.98 39.36
CA THR A 2 -11.86 12.88 38.52
C THR A 2 -10.68 12.07 38.00
N LYS A 3 -10.56 10.79 38.39
CA LYS A 3 -9.57 9.87 37.82
C LYS A 3 -9.96 9.60 36.36
N LYS A 4 -9.19 10.16 35.41
CA LYS A 4 -9.38 9.88 33.99
C LYS A 4 -8.82 8.49 33.65
N ILE A 5 -9.54 7.73 32.84
CA ILE A 5 -9.01 6.54 32.18
C ILE A 5 -7.97 7.02 31.16
N LYS A 6 -6.75 6.51 31.23
CA LYS A 6 -5.67 6.82 30.27
C LYS A 6 -5.59 5.72 29.22
N PRO A 7 -5.49 6.05 27.93
CA PRO A 7 -5.22 5.05 26.89
C PRO A 7 -3.83 4.41 27.09
N ALA A 8 -3.58 3.29 26.42
CA ALA A 8 -2.29 2.62 26.48
C ALA A 8 -1.20 3.46 25.79
N VAL A 9 0.00 3.54 26.38
CA VAL A 9 1.13 4.33 25.86
C VAL A 9 1.47 3.98 24.40
N ARG A 10 1.37 2.69 24.02
CA ARG A 10 1.63 2.22 22.65
C ARG A 10 0.72 2.84 21.58
N THR A 11 -0.38 3.48 21.95
CA THR A 11 -1.28 4.16 20.99
C THR A 11 -0.89 5.61 20.72
N GLU A 12 0.03 6.20 21.49
CA GLU A 12 0.38 7.62 21.40
C GLU A 12 1.05 7.97 20.06
N ASN A 13 1.82 7.04 19.49
CA ASN A 13 2.56 7.23 18.24
C ASN A 13 1.92 6.53 17.02
N ILE A 14 0.63 6.15 17.11
CA ILE A 14 -0.10 5.60 15.96
C ILE A 14 -0.62 6.77 15.13
N THR A 15 -0.01 7.00 13.97
CA THR A 15 -0.43 8.02 13.00
C THR A 15 -0.92 7.37 11.72
N TYR A 16 -1.92 7.97 11.05
CA TYR A 16 -2.38 7.48 9.75
C TYR A 16 -2.79 8.65 8.86
N ALA A 17 -1.78 9.31 8.30
CA ALA A 17 -1.90 10.62 7.62
C ALA A 17 -3.00 10.67 6.54
N VAL A 18 -3.25 9.56 5.84
CA VAL A 18 -4.30 9.44 4.82
C VAL A 18 -5.71 9.73 5.38
N ARG A 19 -5.96 9.35 6.64
CA ARG A 19 -7.24 9.58 7.33
C ARG A 19 -7.22 10.86 8.15
N ASP A 20 -6.07 11.24 8.72
CA ASP A 20 -5.96 12.44 9.55
C ASP A 20 -6.29 13.71 8.75
N ILE A 21 -5.92 13.76 7.46
CA ILE A 21 -6.23 14.91 6.60
C ILE A 21 -7.73 15.10 6.34
N VAL A 22 -8.52 14.03 6.46
CA VAL A 22 -9.98 14.07 6.27
C VAL A 22 -10.65 14.90 7.37
N VAL A 23 -10.06 14.99 8.55
CA VAL A 23 -10.58 15.84 9.64
C VAL A 23 -10.59 17.30 9.21
N LEU A 24 -9.49 17.79 8.64
CA LEU A 24 -9.41 19.15 8.10
C LEU A 24 -10.35 19.33 6.90
N ALA A 25 -10.34 18.40 5.95
CA ALA A 25 -11.21 18.46 4.78
C ALA A 25 -12.70 18.58 5.17
N ASN A 26 -13.16 17.81 6.17
CA ASN A 26 -14.53 17.87 6.67
C ASN A 26 -14.87 19.20 7.36
N GLN A 27 -13.90 19.86 8.00
CA GLN A 27 -14.11 21.19 8.57
C GLN A 27 -14.31 22.24 7.48
N ILE A 28 -13.50 22.18 6.42
CA ILE A 28 -13.60 23.09 5.28
C ILE A 28 -14.86 22.82 4.44
N ALA A 29 -15.24 21.57 4.25
CA ALA A 29 -16.48 21.21 3.56
C ALA A 29 -17.72 21.86 4.21
N LYS A 30 -17.74 22.01 5.54
CA LYS A 30 -18.84 22.64 6.27
C LYS A 30 -19.01 24.14 5.97
N THR A 31 -18.02 24.80 5.38
CA THR A 31 -18.14 26.20 4.96
C THR A 31 -18.84 26.35 3.61
N GLY A 32 -19.27 25.24 2.99
CA GLY A 32 -19.85 25.22 1.65
C GLY A 32 -18.82 25.29 0.52
N LYS A 33 -17.52 25.18 0.84
CA LYS A 33 -16.45 25.13 -0.16
C LYS A 33 -16.53 23.83 -0.95
N GLU A 34 -16.34 23.93 -2.27
CA GLU A 34 -16.20 22.76 -3.13
C GLU A 34 -14.91 22.00 -2.79
N MET A 35 -15.01 20.68 -2.62
CA MET A 35 -13.89 19.84 -2.22
C MET A 35 -13.51 18.88 -3.34
N LEU A 36 -12.22 18.82 -3.67
CA LEU A 36 -11.64 17.94 -4.70
C LEU A 36 -10.77 16.88 -4.02
N TYR A 37 -11.30 15.67 -3.86
CA TYR A 37 -10.63 14.61 -3.09
C TYR A 37 -9.65 13.80 -3.95
N LEU A 38 -8.36 13.99 -3.70
CA LEU A 38 -7.24 13.26 -4.31
C LEU A 38 -6.44 12.48 -3.24
N ASN A 39 -6.99 12.30 -2.04
CA ASN A 39 -6.27 11.73 -0.90
C ASN A 39 -6.46 10.22 -0.73
N ILE A 40 -7.56 9.62 -1.20
CA ILE A 40 -7.91 8.24 -0.86
C ILE A 40 -7.89 7.30 -2.07
N GLY A 41 -7.20 6.16 -1.90
CA GLY A 41 -7.13 5.09 -2.89
C GLY A 41 -8.33 4.15 -2.86
N ASP A 42 -9.54 4.69 -2.96
CA ASP A 42 -10.79 3.95 -3.03
C ASP A 42 -11.41 4.11 -4.43
N PRO A 43 -11.25 3.12 -5.33
CA PRO A 43 -11.77 3.20 -6.68
C PRO A 43 -13.29 3.41 -6.76
N ASN A 44 -14.08 2.90 -5.81
CA ASN A 44 -15.55 2.97 -5.88
C ASN A 44 -16.13 4.35 -5.54
N LEU A 45 -15.31 5.28 -5.03
CA LEU A 45 -15.70 6.70 -4.91
C LEU A 45 -15.63 7.42 -6.26
N PHE A 46 -15.11 6.76 -7.29
CA PHE A 46 -14.92 7.27 -8.64
C PHE A 46 -15.60 6.32 -9.64
N ASP A 47 -15.28 6.43 -10.93
CA ASP A 47 -15.92 5.69 -12.01
C ASP A 47 -15.30 4.30 -12.25
N PHE A 48 -15.04 3.58 -11.15
CA PHE A 48 -14.56 2.19 -11.15
C PHE A 48 -15.52 1.29 -10.37
N GLU A 49 -15.89 0.19 -11.01
CA GLU A 49 -16.80 -0.79 -10.46
C GLU A 49 -16.11 -2.16 -10.37
N PRO A 50 -16.51 -2.99 -9.41
CA PRO A 50 -16.01 -4.34 -9.34
C PRO A 50 -16.58 -5.21 -10.45
N PRO A 51 -15.90 -6.30 -10.84
CA PRO A 51 -16.44 -7.21 -11.83
C PRO A 51 -17.73 -7.88 -11.33
N LYS A 52 -18.77 -7.89 -12.18
CA LYS A 52 -20.10 -8.42 -11.80
C LYS A 52 -20.06 -9.86 -11.28
N HIS A 53 -19.25 -10.72 -11.89
CA HIS A 53 -19.16 -12.13 -11.50
C HIS A 53 -18.62 -12.32 -10.06
N LEU A 54 -17.76 -11.40 -9.57
CA LEU A 54 -17.29 -11.40 -8.18
C LEU A 54 -18.45 -11.08 -7.24
N VAL A 55 -19.19 -10.01 -7.54
CA VAL A 55 -20.35 -9.57 -6.75
C VAL A 55 -21.43 -10.65 -6.72
N ASP A 56 -21.75 -11.23 -7.88
CA ASP A 56 -22.75 -12.30 -8.00
C ASP A 56 -22.36 -13.54 -7.20
N ALA A 57 -21.09 -13.95 -7.21
CA ALA A 57 -20.62 -15.10 -6.43
C ALA A 57 -20.79 -14.88 -4.92
N THR A 58 -20.44 -13.68 -4.46
CA THR A 58 -20.59 -13.27 -3.05
C THR A 58 -22.06 -13.23 -2.65
N TYR A 59 -22.91 -12.59 -3.45
CA TYR A 59 -24.35 -12.51 -3.22
C TYR A 59 -25.00 -13.90 -3.19
N ASN A 60 -24.65 -14.77 -4.14
CA ASN A 60 -25.17 -16.13 -4.19
C ASN A 60 -24.73 -16.98 -3.00
N ALA A 61 -23.52 -16.78 -2.47
CA ALA A 61 -23.08 -17.45 -1.25
C ALA A 61 -23.98 -17.09 -0.05
N MET A 62 -24.33 -15.80 0.10
CA MET A 62 -25.25 -15.34 1.15
C MET A 62 -26.62 -16.01 1.04
N LEU A 63 -27.19 -16.08 -0.18
CA LEU A 63 -28.48 -16.74 -0.44
C LEU A 63 -28.45 -18.25 -0.16
N LYS A 64 -27.31 -18.90 -0.37
CA LYS A 64 -27.08 -20.33 -0.05
C LYS A 64 -26.77 -20.59 1.43
N ASN A 65 -27.01 -19.60 2.30
CA ASN A 65 -26.78 -19.67 3.73
C ASN A 65 -25.30 -19.88 4.14
N GLN A 66 -24.35 -19.39 3.33
CA GLN A 66 -22.92 -19.37 3.70
C GLN A 66 -22.59 -18.18 4.62
N ASN A 67 -23.38 -18.02 5.69
CA ASN A 67 -23.36 -16.85 6.58
C ASN A 67 -22.75 -17.14 7.96
N GLY A 68 -22.39 -18.40 8.25
CA GLY A 68 -21.74 -18.80 9.50
C GLY A 68 -20.22 -18.54 9.51
N TYR A 69 -19.52 -19.06 10.53
CA TYR A 69 -18.06 -19.01 10.54
C TYR A 69 -17.45 -19.90 9.45
N ALA A 70 -16.46 -19.37 8.73
CA ALA A 70 -15.64 -20.14 7.79
C ALA A 70 -14.50 -20.86 8.54
N PRO A 71 -13.73 -21.76 7.89
CA PRO A 71 -12.43 -22.16 8.42
C PRO A 71 -11.51 -20.94 8.60
N SER A 72 -10.69 -20.95 9.65
CA SER A 72 -9.82 -19.82 10.01
C SER A 72 -8.78 -19.42 8.94
N SER A 73 -8.28 -20.41 8.17
CA SER A 73 -7.40 -20.23 7.02
C SER A 73 -8.14 -19.85 5.73
N GLY A 74 -9.47 -19.95 5.72
CA GLY A 74 -10.33 -19.70 4.57
C GLY A 74 -10.97 -20.96 4.00
N ILE A 75 -12.01 -20.77 3.19
CA ILE A 75 -12.71 -21.86 2.51
C ILE A 75 -11.80 -22.52 1.47
N LYS A 76 -11.93 -23.84 1.31
CA LYS A 76 -11.06 -24.63 0.42
C LYS A 76 -11.00 -24.06 -1.00
N GLU A 77 -12.14 -23.69 -1.58
CA GLU A 77 -12.18 -23.18 -2.96
C GLU A 77 -11.42 -21.87 -3.14
N ALA A 78 -11.36 -21.02 -2.10
CA ALA A 78 -10.57 -19.80 -2.12
C ALA A 78 -9.08 -20.10 -1.99
N VAL A 79 -8.69 -20.96 -1.04
CA VAL A 79 -7.30 -21.39 -0.83
C VAL A 79 -6.73 -22.03 -2.10
N ASP A 80 -7.47 -22.96 -2.70
CA ASP A 80 -7.07 -23.63 -3.94
C ASP A 80 -6.90 -22.64 -5.11
N ALA A 81 -7.73 -21.60 -5.20
CA ALA A 81 -7.62 -20.58 -6.25
C ALA A 81 -6.40 -19.66 -6.03
N ILE A 82 -6.09 -19.33 -4.77
CA ILE A 82 -4.89 -18.57 -4.40
C ILE A 82 -3.62 -19.39 -4.70
N GLU A 83 -3.64 -20.70 -4.45
CA GLU A 83 -2.52 -21.60 -4.78
C GLU A 83 -2.24 -21.63 -6.28
N ARG A 84 -3.30 -21.75 -7.11
CA ARG A 84 -3.17 -21.67 -8.57
C ARG A 84 -2.66 -20.30 -9.03
N GLU A 85 -3.05 -19.23 -8.34
CA GLU A 85 -2.50 -17.89 -8.63
C GLU A 85 -1.01 -17.80 -8.27
N ALA A 86 -0.59 -18.40 -7.17
CA ALA A 86 0.82 -18.51 -6.80
C ALA A 86 1.63 -19.27 -7.86
N GLU A 87 1.10 -20.37 -8.38
CA GLU A 87 1.72 -21.14 -9.47
C GLU A 87 1.85 -20.31 -10.75
N LYS A 88 0.81 -19.58 -11.15
CA LYS A 88 0.85 -18.65 -12.31
C LYS A 88 1.91 -17.55 -12.14
N LYS A 89 2.17 -17.13 -10.90
CA LYS A 89 3.24 -16.18 -10.54
C LYS A 89 4.63 -16.81 -10.48
N GLY A 90 4.75 -18.13 -10.62
CA GLY A 90 6.01 -18.86 -10.54
C GLY A 90 6.46 -19.20 -9.12
N ILE A 91 5.57 -19.10 -8.12
CA ILE A 91 5.85 -19.48 -6.74
C ILE A 91 5.58 -20.98 -6.60
N THR A 92 6.63 -21.81 -6.60
CA THR A 92 6.52 -23.28 -6.67
C THR A 92 6.67 -24.00 -5.33
N ASN A 93 7.05 -23.26 -4.28
CA ASN A 93 7.47 -23.76 -2.98
C ASN A 93 6.54 -23.27 -1.85
N VAL A 94 5.24 -23.21 -2.12
CA VAL A 94 4.21 -22.80 -1.16
C VAL A 94 4.19 -23.76 0.03
N GLN A 95 4.22 -23.20 1.25
CA GLN A 95 4.17 -23.92 2.51
C GLN A 95 2.82 -23.77 3.22
N ASP A 96 2.18 -22.60 3.07
CA ASP A 96 0.87 -22.32 3.67
C ASP A 96 0.15 -21.18 2.93
N ILE A 97 -1.18 -21.16 3.00
CA ILE A 97 -2.03 -20.10 2.43
C ILE A 97 -3.15 -19.81 3.42
N PHE A 98 -3.42 -18.52 3.64
CA PHE A 98 -4.51 -18.09 4.51
C PHE A 98 -5.25 -16.86 3.99
N VAL A 99 -6.57 -16.80 4.23
CA VAL A 99 -7.46 -15.69 3.86
C VAL A 99 -7.72 -14.79 5.06
N THR A 100 -7.71 -13.48 4.85
CA THR A 100 -7.84 -12.44 5.88
C THR A 100 -8.85 -11.36 5.51
N THR A 101 -9.22 -10.55 6.50
CA THR A 101 -10.05 -9.35 6.43
C THR A 101 -9.28 -8.20 5.77
N GLY A 102 -8.97 -8.38 4.48
CA GLY A 102 -8.08 -7.55 3.71
C GLY A 102 -6.61 -7.87 3.97
N ALA A 103 -5.72 -7.43 3.07
CA ALA A 103 -4.27 -7.58 3.24
C ALA A 103 -3.76 -6.91 4.53
N SER A 104 -4.48 -5.90 5.02
CA SER A 104 -4.15 -5.21 6.28
C SER A 104 -4.12 -6.14 7.49
N GLU A 105 -5.05 -7.09 7.59
CA GLU A 105 -5.04 -8.08 8.67
C GLU A 105 -3.93 -9.13 8.45
N ALA A 106 -3.63 -9.53 7.19
CA ALA A 106 -2.52 -10.43 6.91
C ALA A 106 -1.18 -9.85 7.37
N ILE A 107 -0.91 -8.58 7.03
CA ILE A 107 0.29 -7.85 7.46
C ILE A 107 0.36 -7.80 8.99
N ASP A 108 -0.74 -7.46 9.66
CA ASP A 108 -0.79 -7.35 11.11
C ASP A 108 -0.52 -8.69 11.82
N ILE A 109 -1.14 -9.78 11.34
CA ILE A 109 -0.93 -11.12 11.86
C ILE A 109 0.52 -11.55 11.69
N CYS A 110 1.10 -11.36 10.49
CA CYS A 110 2.46 -11.77 10.20
C CYS A 110 3.50 -10.98 11.02
N LEU A 111 3.35 -9.66 11.16
CA LEU A 111 4.24 -8.86 12.00
C LEU A 111 4.09 -9.22 13.48
N THR A 112 2.86 -9.40 13.95
CA THR A 112 2.58 -9.82 15.33
C THR A 112 3.16 -11.21 15.65
N ALA A 113 3.17 -12.13 14.68
CA ALA A 113 3.73 -13.48 14.84
C ALA A 113 5.27 -13.52 14.76
N LEU A 114 5.91 -12.53 14.13
CA LEU A 114 7.34 -12.54 13.86
C LEU A 114 8.18 -11.77 14.88
N VAL A 115 7.70 -10.60 15.32
CA VAL A 115 8.54 -9.57 15.96
C VAL A 115 8.33 -9.52 17.47
N ASN A 116 9.43 -9.52 18.23
CA ASN A 116 9.46 -9.29 19.68
C ASN A 116 9.82 -7.84 20.04
N ASP A 117 9.69 -7.51 21.33
CA ASP A 117 10.18 -6.24 21.86
C ASP A 117 11.69 -6.05 21.61
N GLY A 118 12.07 -4.85 21.18
CA GLY A 118 13.45 -4.53 20.82
C GLY A 118 13.92 -5.08 19.46
N GLU A 119 13.05 -5.72 18.68
CA GLU A 119 13.34 -6.17 17.31
C GLU A 119 12.81 -5.17 16.26
N ASN A 120 13.32 -5.27 15.03
CA ASN A 120 12.94 -4.38 13.92
C ASN A 120 12.64 -5.14 12.63
N VAL A 121 11.96 -4.44 11.72
CA VAL A 121 11.84 -4.84 10.31
C VAL A 121 12.23 -3.63 9.45
N LEU A 122 12.85 -3.92 8.32
CA LEU A 122 13.18 -2.92 7.32
C LEU A 122 11.91 -2.51 6.56
N THR A 123 11.58 -1.22 6.54
CA THR A 123 10.38 -0.69 5.87
C THR A 123 10.72 0.36 4.81
N PRO A 124 10.11 0.31 3.61
CA PRO A 124 10.40 1.27 2.54
C PRO A 124 9.98 2.67 2.96
N THR A 125 10.78 3.66 2.58
CA THR A 125 10.56 5.08 2.83
C THR A 125 10.80 5.89 1.55
N PRO A 126 9.75 6.50 0.95
CA PRO A 126 8.36 6.50 1.40
C PRO A 126 7.70 5.11 1.30
N GLY A 127 6.71 4.85 2.17
CA GLY A 127 5.98 3.59 2.21
C GLY A 127 4.54 3.71 2.73
N TYR A 128 3.78 2.61 2.62
CA TYR A 128 2.38 2.59 3.04
C TYR A 128 2.26 2.72 4.58
N PRO A 129 1.51 3.70 5.12
CA PRO A 129 1.54 4.03 6.55
C PRO A 129 0.98 2.95 7.49
N LEU A 130 0.35 1.89 6.96
CA LEU A 130 -0.09 0.79 7.81
C LEU A 130 1.09 0.07 8.48
N TYR A 131 2.21 -0.08 7.78
CA TYR A 131 3.40 -0.74 8.32
C TYR A 131 3.95 0.00 9.53
N THR A 132 4.06 1.34 9.45
CA THR A 132 4.50 2.17 10.58
C THR A 132 3.47 2.20 11.72
N ALA A 133 2.16 2.22 11.41
CA ALA A 133 1.12 2.10 12.43
C ALA A 133 1.18 0.77 13.20
N ILE A 134 1.41 -0.35 12.51
CA ILE A 134 1.58 -1.66 13.16
C ILE A 134 2.90 -1.70 13.93
N ALA A 135 3.98 -1.14 13.39
CA ALA A 135 5.25 -1.01 14.10
C ALA A 135 5.10 -0.25 15.41
N SER A 136 4.37 0.88 15.43
CA SER A 136 4.02 1.61 16.64
C SER A 136 3.17 0.77 17.61
N LYS A 137 2.14 0.05 17.10
CA LYS A 137 1.29 -0.84 17.90
C LYS A 137 2.10 -1.92 18.63
N LEU A 138 3.10 -2.47 17.94
CA LEU A 138 3.99 -3.52 18.42
C LEU A 138 5.24 -2.96 19.14
N GLN A 139 5.41 -1.64 19.19
CA GLN A 139 6.56 -0.94 19.77
C GLN A 139 7.90 -1.41 19.18
N MET A 140 7.91 -1.68 17.88
CA MET A 140 9.11 -2.09 17.15
C MET A 140 10.12 -0.96 17.08
N MET A 141 11.41 -1.29 17.04
CA MET A 141 12.42 -0.27 16.72
C MET A 141 12.27 0.15 15.25
N GLU A 142 12.31 1.46 15.00
CA GLU A 142 12.25 2.00 13.64
C GLU A 142 13.51 1.59 12.84
N ASN A 143 13.32 1.10 11.63
CA ASN A 143 14.42 0.81 10.71
C ASN A 143 14.00 1.08 9.25
N PRO A 144 13.77 2.36 8.87
CA PRO A 144 13.36 2.70 7.51
C PRO A 144 14.54 2.52 6.54
N TYR A 145 14.31 1.97 5.35
CA TYR A 145 15.25 2.07 4.23
C TYR A 145 14.68 3.00 3.14
N TYR A 146 15.55 3.69 2.41
CA TYR A 146 15.14 4.70 1.46
C TYR A 146 14.94 4.14 0.04
N LEU A 147 13.96 4.71 -0.66
CA LEU A 147 13.78 4.55 -2.09
C LEU A 147 14.45 5.71 -2.82
N ASP A 148 15.20 5.43 -3.88
CA ASP A 148 15.94 6.43 -4.65
C ASP A 148 15.04 7.09 -5.71
N GLU A 149 14.57 8.31 -5.42
CA GLU A 149 13.77 9.13 -6.35
C GLU A 149 14.45 9.34 -7.71
N SER A 150 15.77 9.52 -7.72
CA SER A 150 16.54 9.79 -8.94
C SER A 150 16.63 8.57 -9.86
N ASN A 151 16.45 7.38 -9.27
CA ASN A 151 16.43 6.10 -9.96
C ASN A 151 15.03 5.47 -9.96
N GLY A 152 13.99 6.29 -10.15
CA GLY A 152 12.62 5.81 -10.34
C GLY A 152 11.96 5.23 -9.09
N TRP A 153 12.40 5.65 -7.91
CA TRP A 153 11.96 5.13 -6.60
C TRP A 153 12.22 3.62 -6.42
N LEU A 154 13.34 3.13 -6.94
CA LEU A 154 13.82 1.79 -6.64
C LEU A 154 14.43 1.75 -5.21
N PRO A 155 14.33 0.62 -4.48
CA PRO A 155 15.02 0.43 -3.22
C PRO A 155 16.53 0.66 -3.33
N ASP A 156 17.09 1.49 -2.43
CA ASP A 156 18.54 1.63 -2.27
C ASP A 156 19.08 0.41 -1.53
N ILE A 157 19.80 -0.45 -2.27
CA ILE A 157 20.33 -1.71 -1.76
C ILE A 157 21.46 -1.51 -0.76
N ASP A 158 22.29 -0.47 -0.94
CA ASP A 158 23.39 -0.18 -0.03
C ASP A 158 22.85 0.36 1.30
N ASP A 159 21.80 1.19 1.24
CA ASP A 159 21.10 1.66 2.43
C ASP A 159 20.46 0.49 3.20
N ILE A 160 19.75 -0.42 2.51
CA ILE A 160 19.20 -1.65 3.12
C ILE A 160 20.32 -2.43 3.82
N LYS A 161 21.42 -2.73 3.11
CA LYS A 161 22.53 -3.51 3.64
C LYS A 161 23.15 -2.87 4.89
N SER A 162 23.31 -1.54 4.89
CA SER A 162 23.89 -0.81 6.02
C SER A 162 23.04 -0.84 7.30
N LYS A 163 21.74 -1.12 7.17
CA LYS A 163 20.75 -1.07 8.24
C LYS A 163 20.39 -2.44 8.82
N ILE A 164 20.81 -3.53 8.19
CA ILE A 164 20.64 -4.88 8.71
C ILE A 164 21.53 -5.05 9.96
N ASN A 165 20.93 -5.59 11.02
CA ASN A 165 21.63 -5.94 12.27
C ASN A 165 20.99 -7.18 12.91
N ASP A 166 21.56 -7.67 14.03
CA ASP A 166 21.12 -8.89 14.72
C ASP A 166 19.66 -8.85 15.23
N LYS A 167 19.05 -7.67 15.26
CA LYS A 167 17.65 -7.46 15.68
C LYS A 167 16.68 -7.35 14.49
N THR A 168 17.19 -7.31 13.25
CA THR A 168 16.38 -7.25 12.04
C THR A 168 15.78 -8.62 11.74
N LYS A 169 14.44 -8.69 11.57
CA LYS A 169 13.72 -9.95 11.31
C LYS A 169 13.14 -10.09 9.92
N ALA A 170 12.86 -8.96 9.28
CA ALA A 170 12.24 -8.97 7.97
C ALA A 170 12.60 -7.75 7.14
N ILE A 171 12.41 -7.89 5.83
CA ILE A 171 12.38 -6.81 4.85
C ILE A 171 10.95 -6.73 4.30
N VAL A 172 10.31 -5.58 4.48
CA VAL A 172 9.03 -5.28 3.83
C VAL A 172 9.32 -4.73 2.45
N LEU A 173 8.67 -5.26 1.42
CA LEU A 173 8.60 -4.66 0.09
C LEU A 173 7.15 -4.35 -0.26
N ILE A 174 6.94 -3.23 -0.94
CA ILE A 174 5.64 -2.86 -1.51
C ILE A 174 5.87 -2.67 -3.01
N ASN A 175 5.37 -3.59 -3.83
CA ASN A 175 5.66 -3.64 -5.26
C ASN A 175 4.43 -4.16 -6.05
N PRO A 176 3.81 -3.34 -6.92
CA PRO A 176 4.05 -1.90 -7.14
C PRO A 176 3.87 -1.04 -5.88
N ASN A 177 4.67 0.01 -5.76
CA ASN A 177 4.77 0.79 -4.54
C ASN A 177 3.59 1.77 -4.33
N ASN A 178 3.17 1.92 -3.08
CA ASN A 178 2.38 3.06 -2.59
C ASN A 178 3.22 3.77 -1.53
N PRO A 179 3.56 5.07 -1.72
CA PRO A 179 2.87 6.04 -2.57
C PRO A 179 3.47 6.34 -3.95
N THR A 180 4.63 5.78 -4.31
CA THR A 180 5.40 6.27 -5.47
C THR A 180 4.91 5.75 -6.81
N GLY A 181 4.23 4.60 -6.82
CA GLY A 181 3.85 3.89 -8.04
C GLY A 181 5.01 3.22 -8.77
N SER A 182 6.20 3.11 -8.16
CA SER A 182 7.33 2.41 -8.77
C SER A 182 7.08 0.90 -8.91
N LEU A 183 7.76 0.31 -9.89
CA LEU A 183 7.79 -1.13 -10.13
C LEU A 183 9.25 -1.60 -10.09
N TYR A 184 9.55 -2.53 -9.19
CA TYR A 184 10.93 -2.96 -8.98
C TYR A 184 11.42 -3.88 -10.10
N THR A 185 12.68 -3.72 -10.48
CA THR A 185 13.33 -4.51 -11.53
C THR A 185 13.72 -5.89 -11.01
N ARG A 186 13.95 -6.84 -11.93
CA ARG A 186 14.43 -8.18 -11.57
C ARG A 186 15.75 -8.11 -10.80
N GLU A 187 16.65 -7.24 -11.23
CA GLU A 187 17.99 -7.07 -10.65
C GLU A 187 17.89 -6.56 -9.22
N ASN A 188 17.06 -5.54 -8.98
CA ASN A 188 16.81 -4.99 -7.64
C ASN A 188 16.18 -6.05 -6.72
N LEU A 189 15.17 -6.78 -7.20
CA LEU A 189 14.53 -7.85 -6.44
C LEU A 189 15.51 -9.00 -6.11
N GLN A 190 16.42 -9.36 -7.03
CA GLN A 190 17.41 -10.40 -6.80
C GLN A 190 18.39 -9.99 -5.69
N GLN A 191 18.86 -8.74 -5.68
CA GLN A 191 19.75 -8.24 -4.62
C GLN A 191 19.09 -8.31 -3.24
N ILE A 192 17.78 -8.05 -3.15
CA ILE A 192 17.02 -8.16 -1.90
C ILE A 192 16.86 -9.64 -1.47
N VAL A 193 16.62 -10.55 -2.42
CA VAL A 193 16.62 -11.99 -2.15
C VAL A 193 17.96 -12.45 -1.60
N ASP A 194 19.07 -12.00 -2.19
CA ASP A 194 20.42 -12.37 -1.76
C ASP A 194 20.68 -11.90 -0.31
N LEU A 195 20.33 -10.65 0.02
CA LEU A 195 20.42 -10.12 1.39
C LEU A 195 19.53 -10.89 2.38
N ALA A 196 18.30 -11.23 2.00
CA ALA A 196 17.39 -11.98 2.86
C ALA A 196 17.91 -13.40 3.15
N LEU A 197 18.52 -14.05 2.15
CA LEU A 197 19.16 -15.36 2.33
C LEU A 197 20.42 -15.28 3.20
N GLU A 198 21.29 -14.30 2.96
CA GLU A 198 22.53 -14.07 3.71
C GLU A 198 22.26 -13.86 5.21
N HIS A 199 21.22 -13.08 5.53
CA HIS A 199 20.90 -12.69 6.90
C HIS A 199 19.73 -13.47 7.52
N ASN A 200 19.22 -14.50 6.83
CA ASN A 200 18.08 -15.31 7.26
C ASN A 200 16.85 -14.45 7.65
N LEU A 201 16.51 -13.49 6.80
CA LEU A 201 15.39 -12.58 6.98
C LEU A 201 14.15 -13.07 6.25
N VAL A 202 12.98 -12.78 6.83
CA VAL A 202 11.70 -12.98 6.16
C VAL A 202 11.42 -11.82 5.21
N ILE A 203 10.99 -12.12 3.99
CA ILE A 203 10.48 -11.12 3.06
C ILE A 203 8.97 -10.99 3.23
N PHE A 204 8.49 -9.77 3.47
CA PHE A 204 7.08 -9.41 3.44
C PHE A 204 6.78 -8.66 2.14
N ALA A 205 6.25 -9.36 1.14
CA ALA A 205 5.99 -8.81 -0.19
C ALA A 205 4.52 -8.37 -0.33
N ASP A 206 4.25 -7.07 -0.22
CA ASP A 206 2.93 -6.49 -0.53
C ASP A 206 2.78 -6.29 -2.04
N GLU A 207 2.06 -7.23 -2.65
CA GLU A 207 1.81 -7.29 -4.10
C GLU A 207 0.36 -6.93 -4.44
N ILE A 208 -0.33 -6.15 -3.59
CA ILE A 208 -1.77 -5.85 -3.76
C ILE A 208 -2.11 -5.10 -5.07
N TYR A 209 -1.12 -4.52 -5.74
CA TYR A 209 -1.24 -3.77 -7.00
C TYR A 209 -0.65 -4.50 -8.22
N ASP A 210 -0.28 -5.78 -8.11
CA ASP A 210 0.47 -6.55 -9.13
C ASP A 210 -0.18 -6.66 -10.52
N LYS A 211 -1.47 -6.29 -10.67
CA LYS A 211 -2.17 -6.26 -11.97
C LYS A 211 -2.42 -4.85 -12.50
N LEU A 212 -2.16 -3.81 -11.71
CA LEU A 212 -2.34 -2.42 -12.11
C LEU A 212 -1.01 -1.86 -12.59
N LEU A 213 -0.61 -2.23 -13.80
CA LEU A 213 0.70 -1.94 -14.38
C LEU A 213 0.55 -1.21 -15.71
N PHE A 214 1.37 -0.20 -15.93
CA PHE A 214 1.31 0.60 -17.12
C PHE A 214 2.28 0.15 -18.21
N ASP A 215 2.07 0.65 -19.43
CA ASP A 215 3.05 0.61 -20.52
C ASP A 215 3.50 -0.81 -20.91
N GLY A 216 2.62 -1.80 -20.72
CA GLY A 216 2.88 -3.21 -21.00
C GLY A 216 3.86 -3.89 -20.02
N LYS A 217 4.21 -3.21 -18.92
CA LYS A 217 5.08 -3.76 -17.88
C LYS A 217 4.43 -4.96 -17.18
N LYS A 218 5.29 -5.81 -16.62
CA LYS A 218 4.90 -7.03 -15.91
C LYS A 218 5.51 -7.03 -14.52
N HIS A 219 4.70 -7.44 -13.55
CA HIS A 219 5.15 -7.63 -12.19
C HIS A 219 5.92 -8.95 -12.05
N ILE A 220 6.96 -8.93 -11.22
CA ILE A 220 7.74 -10.11 -10.85
C ILE A 220 7.49 -10.33 -9.36
N SER A 221 6.86 -11.45 -9.00
CA SER A 221 6.77 -11.80 -7.59
C SER A 221 8.14 -12.18 -7.08
N ILE A 222 8.60 -11.53 -6.01
CA ILE A 222 9.93 -11.77 -5.45
C ILE A 222 10.08 -13.22 -4.97
N ALA A 223 8.99 -13.83 -4.49
CA ALA A 223 8.94 -15.24 -4.11
C ALA A 223 9.20 -16.20 -5.28
N SER A 224 9.01 -15.76 -6.54
CA SER A 224 9.30 -16.57 -7.74
C SER A 224 10.78 -16.64 -8.10
N LEU A 225 11.62 -15.77 -7.52
CA LEU A 225 13.02 -15.66 -7.90
C LEU A 225 13.89 -16.74 -7.26
N ASN A 226 13.53 -17.20 -6.05
CA ASN A 226 14.29 -18.19 -5.33
C ASN A 226 13.37 -19.01 -4.41
N LYS A 227 13.44 -20.34 -4.50
CA LYS A 227 12.59 -21.26 -3.72
C LYS A 227 13.03 -21.45 -2.26
N ASP A 228 14.21 -20.96 -1.88
CA ASP A 228 14.77 -21.14 -0.55
C ASP A 228 14.55 -19.91 0.34
N VAL A 229 14.23 -18.75 -0.26
CA VAL A 229 13.97 -17.51 0.47
C VAL A 229 12.64 -17.60 1.22
N SER A 230 12.66 -17.21 2.49
CA SER A 230 11.47 -17.13 3.32
C SER A 230 10.65 -15.90 2.93
N CYS A 231 9.48 -16.10 2.32
CA CYS A 231 8.65 -15.02 1.83
C CYS A 231 7.17 -15.23 2.13
N ILE A 232 6.50 -14.17 2.60
CA ILE A 232 5.04 -14.08 2.68
C ILE A 232 4.61 -13.05 1.65
N THR A 233 3.88 -13.51 0.65
CA THR A 233 3.32 -12.65 -0.41
C THR A 233 1.88 -12.27 -0.05
N PHE A 234 1.61 -10.98 0.07
CA PHE A 234 0.28 -10.45 0.37
C PHE A 234 -0.46 -10.07 -0.91
N GLY A 235 -1.73 -10.48 -0.98
CA GLY A 235 -2.63 -10.11 -2.07
C GLY A 235 -4.05 -9.86 -1.55
N GLY A 236 -4.97 -9.54 -2.47
CA GLY A 236 -6.35 -9.27 -2.10
C GLY A 236 -7.21 -8.72 -3.22
N LEU A 237 -8.50 -8.57 -2.91
CA LEU A 237 -9.50 -8.10 -3.87
C LEU A 237 -9.62 -6.57 -3.92
N SER A 238 -9.03 -5.86 -2.95
CA SER A 238 -9.31 -4.45 -2.72
C SER A 238 -8.91 -3.52 -3.88
N LYS A 239 -7.87 -3.87 -4.66
CA LYS A 239 -7.26 -2.96 -5.65
C LYS A 239 -7.44 -3.51 -7.06
N ASN A 240 -6.85 -4.66 -7.36
CA ASN A 240 -6.99 -5.32 -8.67
C ASN A 240 -8.45 -5.65 -9.06
N TYR A 241 -9.37 -5.71 -8.10
CA TYR A 241 -10.77 -6.08 -8.34
C TYR A 241 -11.77 -5.02 -7.89
N MET A 242 -11.30 -3.82 -7.55
CA MET A 242 -12.15 -2.66 -7.25
C MET A 242 -13.24 -2.93 -6.18
N VAL A 243 -12.95 -3.78 -5.18
CA VAL A 243 -13.85 -4.09 -4.03
C VAL A 243 -13.20 -3.81 -2.67
N PRO A 244 -12.59 -2.63 -2.40
CA PRO A 244 -11.98 -2.35 -1.11
C PRO A 244 -12.92 -2.58 0.08
N GLY A 245 -14.23 -2.37 -0.09
CA GLY A 245 -15.26 -2.57 0.93
C GLY A 245 -15.53 -4.03 1.33
N PHE A 246 -15.19 -5.02 0.50
CA PHE A 246 -15.40 -6.45 0.83
C PHE A 246 -14.42 -6.95 1.88
N ARG A 247 -13.32 -6.21 2.09
CA ARG A 247 -12.27 -6.55 3.06
C ARG A 247 -11.79 -7.99 2.91
N ILE A 248 -11.34 -8.38 1.71
CA ILE A 248 -10.72 -9.68 1.47
C ILE A 248 -9.27 -9.52 1.02
N GLY A 249 -8.38 -10.26 1.69
CA GLY A 249 -6.97 -10.41 1.38
C GLY A 249 -6.47 -11.81 1.72
N TRP A 250 -5.20 -12.07 1.44
CA TRP A 250 -4.56 -13.35 1.76
C TRP A 250 -3.06 -13.20 1.91
N GLY A 251 -2.44 -14.19 2.55
CA GLY A 251 -1.00 -14.41 2.56
C GLY A 251 -0.66 -15.76 1.91
N ILE A 252 0.40 -15.78 1.11
CA ILE A 252 1.02 -17.00 0.56
C ILE A 252 2.40 -17.13 1.22
N VAL A 253 2.57 -18.14 2.05
CA VAL A 253 3.85 -18.44 2.70
C VAL A 253 4.65 -19.38 1.79
N SER A 254 5.87 -19.00 1.46
CA SER A 254 6.78 -19.73 0.58
C SER A 254 8.20 -19.71 1.15
N GLY A 255 8.97 -20.74 0.86
CA GLY A 255 10.36 -20.87 1.31
C GLY A 255 10.66 -22.26 1.85
N ARG A 256 11.74 -22.36 2.62
CA ARG A 256 12.14 -23.61 3.30
C ARG A 256 11.21 -23.92 4.47
N LYS A 257 10.56 -25.09 4.43
CA LYS A 257 9.60 -25.53 5.45
C LYS A 257 10.22 -25.59 6.84
N GLU A 258 11.44 -26.11 6.92
CA GLU A 258 12.20 -26.27 8.16
C GLU A 258 12.60 -24.93 8.80
N VAL A 259 12.62 -23.84 8.02
CA VAL A 259 12.89 -22.49 8.53
C VAL A 259 11.59 -21.82 9.00
N LEU A 260 10.48 -22.10 8.32
CA LEU A 260 9.22 -21.38 8.51
C LEU A 260 8.21 -22.10 9.42
N SER A 261 8.41 -23.36 9.79
CA SER A 261 7.39 -24.18 10.47
C SER A 261 6.82 -23.54 11.74
N ASP A 262 7.68 -22.99 12.60
CA ASP A 262 7.25 -22.38 13.87
C ASP A 262 6.54 -21.05 13.65
N PHE A 263 7.02 -20.27 12.68
CA PHE A 263 6.39 -19.01 12.28
C PHE A 263 5.02 -19.24 11.65
N ILE A 264 4.88 -20.24 10.77
CA ILE A 264 3.60 -20.67 10.18
C ILE A 264 2.62 -21.07 11.28
N GLU A 265 3.06 -21.84 12.27
CA GLU A 265 2.17 -22.23 13.38
C GLU A 265 1.79 -21.02 14.26
N ALA A 266 2.69 -20.05 14.47
CA ALA A 266 2.36 -18.81 15.17
C ALA A 266 1.27 -18.01 14.43
N VAL A 267 1.41 -17.85 13.12
CA VAL A 267 0.38 -17.22 12.25
C VAL A 267 -0.95 -17.96 12.37
N ASN A 268 -0.93 -19.29 12.27
CA ASN A 268 -2.15 -20.12 12.36
C ASN A 268 -2.81 -20.07 13.74
N LYS A 269 -2.06 -19.95 14.84
CA LYS A 269 -2.63 -19.72 16.18
C LYS A 269 -3.45 -18.43 16.23
N ILE A 270 -2.94 -17.35 15.66
CA ILE A 270 -3.64 -16.05 15.63
C ILE A 270 -4.87 -16.14 14.72
N LEU A 271 -4.75 -16.77 13.54
CA LEU A 271 -5.88 -17.00 12.62
C LEU A 271 -7.02 -17.77 13.29
N ARG A 272 -6.71 -18.82 14.06
CA ARG A 272 -7.72 -19.59 14.81
C ARG A 272 -8.38 -18.75 15.91
N ALA A 273 -7.60 -17.92 16.61
CA ALA A 273 -8.10 -17.11 17.72
C ALA A 273 -9.14 -16.07 17.26
N ARG A 274 -9.02 -15.53 16.04
CA ARG A 274 -9.98 -14.59 15.45
C ARG A 274 -11.19 -15.25 14.76
N LEU A 275 -11.32 -16.59 14.86
CA LEU A 275 -12.32 -17.42 14.17
C LEU A 275 -12.13 -17.54 12.65
N SER A 276 -12.45 -16.51 11.87
CA SER A 276 -12.36 -16.54 10.40
C SER A 276 -12.51 -15.16 9.75
N ALA A 277 -12.10 -15.02 8.49
CA ALA A 277 -12.41 -13.84 7.67
C ALA A 277 -13.87 -13.87 7.20
N ASN A 278 -14.37 -12.72 6.69
CA ASN A 278 -15.75 -12.58 6.18
C ASN A 278 -16.13 -13.72 5.22
N HIS A 279 -17.09 -14.56 5.62
CA HIS A 279 -17.32 -15.87 4.98
C HIS A 279 -17.93 -15.77 3.56
N PRO A 280 -19.07 -15.08 3.32
CA PRO A 280 -19.62 -14.97 1.97
C PRO A 280 -18.66 -14.34 0.96
N GLU A 281 -17.87 -13.36 1.37
CA GLU A 281 -16.95 -12.62 0.51
C GLU A 281 -15.78 -13.50 0.02
N GLN A 282 -15.44 -14.60 0.71
CA GLN A 282 -14.41 -15.54 0.22
C GLN A 282 -14.83 -16.25 -1.07
N TYR A 283 -16.14 -16.41 -1.32
CA TYR A 283 -16.65 -16.98 -2.56
C TYR A 283 -16.41 -16.08 -3.77
N GLY A 284 -16.10 -14.79 -3.56
CA GLY A 284 -15.64 -13.89 -4.60
C GLY A 284 -14.19 -14.16 -5.06
N ILE A 285 -13.36 -14.86 -4.27
CA ILE A 285 -11.92 -15.05 -4.56
C ILE A 285 -11.71 -15.87 -5.84
N LYS A 286 -12.26 -17.08 -5.89
CA LYS A 286 -12.10 -17.99 -7.03
C LYS A 286 -12.51 -17.37 -8.37
N PRO A 287 -13.73 -16.84 -8.55
CA PRO A 287 -14.11 -16.23 -9.82
C PRO A 287 -13.32 -14.96 -10.14
N SER A 288 -12.77 -14.26 -9.13
CA SER A 288 -11.86 -13.13 -9.39
C SER A 288 -10.51 -13.59 -9.93
N LEU A 289 -9.91 -14.65 -9.38
CA LEU A 289 -8.58 -15.12 -9.80
C LEU A 289 -8.63 -15.94 -11.10
N GLU A 290 -9.74 -16.62 -11.37
CA GLU A 290 -9.88 -17.56 -12.50
C GLU A 290 -10.82 -17.08 -13.60
N GLY A 291 -11.65 -16.08 -13.33
CA GLY A 291 -12.62 -15.56 -14.27
C GLY A 291 -12.05 -14.55 -15.27
N ASN A 292 -12.97 -13.84 -15.91
CA ASN A 292 -12.68 -12.80 -16.87
C ASN A 292 -12.07 -11.55 -16.19
N HIS A 293 -11.06 -10.92 -16.81
CA HIS A 293 -10.37 -9.74 -16.29
C HIS A 293 -10.55 -8.49 -17.17
N ASP A 294 -11.59 -8.40 -18.01
CA ASP A 294 -11.85 -7.26 -18.90
C ASP A 294 -12.05 -5.94 -18.13
N HIS A 295 -12.48 -6.02 -16.87
CA HIS A 295 -12.55 -4.84 -15.99
C HIS A 295 -11.17 -4.18 -15.78
N LEU A 296 -10.09 -4.98 -15.74
CA LEU A 296 -8.74 -4.44 -15.68
C LEU A 296 -8.36 -3.72 -16.96
N THR A 297 -8.71 -4.26 -18.13
CA THR A 297 -8.44 -3.61 -19.42
C THR A 297 -9.08 -2.22 -19.48
N GLU A 298 -10.35 -2.10 -19.09
CA GLU A 298 -11.04 -0.80 -19.08
C GLU A 298 -10.50 0.13 -17.99
N ALA A 299 -10.23 -0.39 -16.79
CA ALA A 299 -9.62 0.39 -15.71
C ALA A 299 -8.26 0.94 -16.12
N MET A 300 -7.39 0.11 -16.73
CA MET A 300 -6.05 0.51 -17.15
C MET A 300 -6.07 1.53 -18.28
N LYS A 301 -7.04 1.49 -19.21
CA LYS A 301 -7.21 2.57 -20.21
C LYS A 301 -7.48 3.92 -19.56
N LYS A 302 -8.39 3.97 -18.57
CA LYS A 302 -8.69 5.20 -17.83
C LYS A 302 -7.49 5.66 -17.01
N LEU A 303 -6.92 4.75 -16.22
CA LEU A 303 -5.78 5.05 -15.35
C LEU A 303 -4.56 5.50 -16.14
N THR A 304 -4.30 4.94 -17.32
CA THR A 304 -3.17 5.35 -18.19
C THR A 304 -3.29 6.83 -18.54
N ARG A 305 -4.44 7.25 -19.10
CA ARG A 305 -4.68 8.66 -19.45
C ARG A 305 -4.59 9.59 -18.24
N ARG A 306 -5.17 9.18 -17.11
CA ARG A 306 -5.18 9.98 -15.87
C ARG A 306 -3.79 10.11 -15.25
N ARG A 307 -2.99 9.05 -15.31
CA ARG A 307 -1.59 9.02 -14.88
C ARG A 307 -0.72 9.90 -15.76
N ASP A 308 -0.88 9.83 -17.08
CA ASP A 308 -0.16 10.68 -18.03
C ASP A 308 -0.50 12.17 -17.82
N LEU A 309 -1.80 12.50 -17.74
CA LEU A 309 -2.28 13.85 -17.41
C LEU A 309 -1.71 14.37 -16.07
N THR A 310 -1.72 13.52 -15.03
CA THR A 310 -1.21 13.86 -13.71
C THR A 310 0.28 14.23 -13.76
N VAL A 311 1.09 13.38 -14.40
CA VAL A 311 2.54 13.59 -14.49
C VAL A 311 2.87 14.81 -15.35
N GLU A 312 2.16 15.00 -16.47
CA GLU A 312 2.33 16.17 -17.35
C GLU A 312 2.01 17.48 -16.60
N MET A 313 0.82 17.57 -15.99
CA MET A 313 0.39 18.82 -15.35
C MET A 313 1.20 19.17 -14.12
N LEU A 314 1.62 18.17 -13.33
CA LEU A 314 2.41 18.43 -12.13
C LEU A 314 3.85 18.85 -12.48
N ASN A 315 4.48 18.22 -13.47
CA ASN A 315 5.82 18.61 -13.94
C ASN A 315 5.82 19.94 -14.70
N ALA A 316 4.67 20.44 -15.15
CA ALA A 316 4.54 21.76 -15.76
C ALA A 316 4.54 22.91 -14.72
N ILE A 317 4.40 22.62 -13.43
CA ILE A 317 4.43 23.62 -12.36
C ILE A 317 5.89 23.83 -11.91
N PRO A 318 6.47 25.04 -12.08
CA PRO A 318 7.82 25.31 -11.59
C PRO A 318 7.96 25.00 -10.10
N GLY A 319 9.02 24.28 -9.72
CA GLY A 319 9.27 23.83 -8.34
C GLY A 319 8.49 22.59 -7.91
N ILE A 320 7.79 21.90 -8.84
CA ILE A 320 7.21 20.58 -8.62
C ILE A 320 7.77 19.59 -9.64
N SER A 321 8.23 18.44 -9.17
CA SER A 321 8.68 17.34 -10.02
C SER A 321 8.01 16.03 -9.62
N CYS A 322 7.66 15.20 -10.60
CA CYS A 322 6.99 13.93 -10.38
C CYS A 322 7.61 12.83 -11.25
N VAL A 323 8.19 11.82 -10.60
CA VAL A 323 8.57 10.56 -11.24
C VAL A 323 7.31 9.89 -11.79
N LYS A 324 7.36 9.40 -13.03
CA LYS A 324 6.21 8.78 -13.69
C LYS A 324 5.88 7.42 -13.03
N PRO A 325 4.66 7.22 -12.50
CA PRO A 325 4.24 5.94 -11.94
C PRO A 325 4.20 4.82 -12.97
N GLU A 326 4.66 3.64 -12.58
CA GLU A 326 4.74 2.43 -13.40
C GLU A 326 3.68 1.38 -13.02
N GLY A 327 3.07 1.54 -11.84
CA GLY A 327 1.88 0.82 -11.43
C GLY A 327 1.05 1.54 -10.37
N ALA A 328 0.10 0.81 -9.78
CA ALA A 328 -0.88 1.31 -8.83
C ALA A 328 -1.72 2.48 -9.38
N PHE A 329 -2.15 3.40 -8.51
CA PHE A 329 -2.90 4.59 -8.91
C PHE A 329 -2.55 5.85 -8.09
N TYR A 330 -1.28 5.96 -7.70
CA TYR A 330 -0.73 7.05 -6.92
C TYR A 330 0.42 7.72 -7.64
N ALA A 331 0.59 9.02 -7.42
CA ALA A 331 1.80 9.75 -7.74
C ALA A 331 2.33 10.44 -6.48
N PHE A 332 3.64 10.60 -6.40
CA PHE A 332 4.33 11.17 -5.23
C PHE A 332 5.25 12.34 -5.64
N PRO A 333 4.70 13.51 -5.98
CA PRO A 333 5.49 14.63 -6.45
C PRO A 333 6.32 15.25 -5.33
N LYS A 334 7.51 15.71 -5.68
CA LYS A 334 8.40 16.53 -4.87
C LYS A 334 8.02 17.99 -4.96
N LEU A 335 8.15 18.70 -3.84
CA LEU A 335 7.96 20.13 -3.69
C LEU A 335 9.30 20.80 -3.38
N GLU A 336 9.72 21.73 -4.24
CA GLU A 336 10.88 22.60 -3.99
C GLU A 336 10.46 23.77 -3.10
N MET A 337 10.55 23.53 -1.79
CA MET A 337 10.26 24.54 -0.76
C MET A 337 11.03 24.21 0.53
N LYS A 338 11.02 25.13 1.50
CA LYS A 338 11.59 24.87 2.84
C LYS A 338 10.54 24.53 3.90
N GLN A 339 9.31 25.02 3.71
CA GLN A 339 8.24 24.80 4.68
C GLN A 339 7.84 23.32 4.72
N PRO A 340 7.44 22.78 5.89
CA PRO A 340 6.96 21.41 5.99
C PRO A 340 5.79 21.13 5.03
N ASP A 341 5.79 19.98 4.37
CA ASP A 341 4.72 19.55 3.48
C ASP A 341 3.32 19.56 4.14
N ALA A 342 3.21 19.17 5.41
CA ALA A 342 1.96 19.18 6.15
C ALA A 342 1.39 20.59 6.29
N HIS A 343 2.25 21.61 6.39
CA HIS A 343 1.82 23.01 6.42
C HIS A 343 1.29 23.44 5.05
N PHE A 344 2.04 23.16 3.98
CA PHE A 344 1.59 23.41 2.60
C PHE A 344 0.24 22.76 2.30
N VAL A 345 0.09 21.46 2.59
CA VAL A 345 -1.15 20.71 2.35
C VAL A 345 -2.31 21.29 3.15
N GLY A 346 -2.07 21.66 4.41
CA GLY A 346 -3.10 22.28 5.25
C GLY A 346 -3.61 23.61 4.67
N GLU A 347 -2.69 24.48 4.24
CA GLU A 347 -3.03 25.77 3.62
C GLU A 347 -3.71 25.59 2.25
N LEU A 348 -3.23 24.64 1.43
CA LEU A 348 -3.84 24.29 0.15
C LEU A 348 -5.32 23.89 0.31
N ILE A 349 -5.63 23.02 1.28
CA ILE A 349 -7.00 22.57 1.54
C ILE A 349 -7.88 23.75 1.95
N ARG A 350 -7.38 24.62 2.85
CA ARG A 350 -8.12 25.80 3.32
C ARG A 350 -8.42 26.77 2.19
N GLU A 351 -7.46 27.01 1.30
CA GLU A 351 -7.61 27.99 0.22
C GLU A 351 -8.41 27.43 -0.97
N THR A 352 -8.06 26.23 -1.44
CA THR A 352 -8.53 25.71 -2.74
C THR A 352 -9.57 24.59 -2.63
N GLY A 353 -9.67 23.91 -1.47
CA GLY A 353 -10.50 22.71 -1.32
C GLY A 353 -9.91 21.44 -1.95
N VAL A 354 -8.69 21.49 -2.49
CA VAL A 354 -7.98 20.30 -3.01
C VAL A 354 -7.40 19.50 -1.85
N VAL A 355 -7.80 18.24 -1.72
CA VAL A 355 -7.41 17.34 -0.63
C VAL A 355 -6.37 16.33 -1.11
N ILE A 356 -5.13 16.51 -0.66
CA ILE A 356 -3.97 15.63 -0.90
C ILE A 356 -3.40 15.14 0.44
N VAL A 357 -2.41 14.24 0.43
CA VAL A 357 -1.76 13.76 1.66
C VAL A 357 -0.30 14.23 1.69
N PRO A 358 0.20 14.82 2.79
CA PRO A 358 1.60 15.25 2.86
C PRO A 358 2.56 14.04 2.84
N GLY A 359 3.74 14.24 2.24
CA GLY A 359 4.79 13.24 2.09
C GLY A 359 5.30 12.69 3.42
N SER A 360 5.43 13.56 4.42
CA SER A 360 5.76 13.22 5.80
C SER A 360 4.89 12.12 6.40
N GLY A 361 3.65 11.96 5.92
CA GLY A 361 2.75 10.89 6.33
C GLY A 361 3.14 9.48 5.86
N PHE A 362 4.05 9.39 4.89
CA PHE A 362 4.58 8.14 4.30
C PHE A 362 6.04 7.89 4.69
N GLY A 363 6.65 8.81 5.42
CA GLY A 363 8.11 8.91 5.55
C GLY A 363 8.75 9.45 4.27
N GLN A 364 9.90 10.13 4.40
CA GLN A 364 10.67 10.65 3.27
C GLN A 364 12.13 10.85 3.68
N VAL A 365 13.02 11.07 2.71
CA VAL A 365 14.40 11.44 2.98
C VAL A 365 14.42 12.78 3.74
N PRO A 366 15.21 12.92 4.83
CA PRO A 366 15.29 14.17 5.56
C PRO A 366 15.63 15.35 4.65
N GLY A 367 14.89 16.45 4.78
CA GLY A 367 15.07 17.66 3.98
C GLY A 367 14.36 17.65 2.63
N THR A 368 13.72 16.55 2.22
CA THR A 368 12.80 16.54 1.07
C THR A 368 11.36 16.74 1.53
N HIS A 369 10.53 17.27 0.62
CA HIS A 369 9.11 17.47 0.85
C HIS A 369 8.33 16.92 -0.33
N HIS A 370 7.29 16.17 -0.04
CA HIS A 370 6.48 15.52 -1.06
C HIS A 370 5.00 15.63 -0.71
N PHE A 371 4.15 15.20 -1.62
CA PHE A 371 2.75 14.88 -1.32
C PHE A 371 2.31 13.68 -2.15
N ARG A 372 1.23 13.04 -1.75
CA ARG A 372 0.58 11.98 -2.54
C ARG A 372 -0.74 12.46 -3.10
N VAL A 373 -0.96 12.18 -4.38
CA VAL A 373 -2.28 12.23 -5.05
C VAL A 373 -2.71 10.84 -5.52
N VAL A 374 -4.02 10.62 -5.60
CA VAL A 374 -4.59 9.58 -6.45
C VAL A 374 -5.01 10.17 -7.79
N PHE A 375 -4.77 9.44 -8.86
CA PHE A 375 -5.28 9.77 -10.20
C PHE A 375 -6.49 8.89 -10.58
N LEU A 376 -7.30 8.57 -9.57
CA LEU A 376 -8.60 7.92 -9.72
C LEU A 376 -9.71 8.86 -10.23
N PRO A 377 -9.80 10.15 -9.83
CA PRO A 377 -10.81 11.06 -10.35
C PRO A 377 -10.80 11.15 -11.88
N ASN A 378 -11.92 11.53 -12.48
CA ASN A 378 -11.97 11.79 -13.92
C ASN A 378 -11.07 12.96 -14.32
N GLU A 379 -10.75 13.01 -15.60
CA GLU A 379 -9.82 13.97 -16.19
C GLU A 379 -10.22 15.43 -15.89
N GLN A 380 -11.52 15.76 -15.87
CA GLN A 380 -11.98 17.12 -15.54
C GLN A 380 -11.68 17.53 -14.09
N ILE A 381 -11.89 16.62 -13.13
CA ILE A 381 -11.57 16.86 -11.71
C ILE A 381 -10.06 16.99 -11.52
N LEU A 382 -9.28 16.14 -12.18
CA LEU A 382 -7.82 16.17 -12.13
C LEU A 382 -7.27 17.49 -12.68
N GLU A 383 -7.72 17.91 -13.86
CA GLU A 383 -7.31 19.20 -14.45
C GLU A 383 -7.60 20.37 -13.52
N LYS A 384 -8.81 20.40 -12.94
CA LYS A 384 -9.21 21.45 -12.00
C LYS A 384 -8.33 21.46 -10.74
N ALA A 385 -8.07 20.28 -10.17
CA ALA A 385 -7.24 20.15 -8.97
C ALA A 385 -5.78 20.56 -9.23
N TYR A 386 -5.17 20.12 -10.33
CA TYR A 386 -3.78 20.44 -10.64
C TYR A 386 -3.57 21.91 -11.01
N ARG A 387 -4.53 22.54 -11.70
CA ARG A 387 -4.53 24.00 -11.90
C ARG A 387 -4.55 24.75 -10.58
N ALA A 388 -5.46 24.36 -9.68
CA ALA A 388 -5.56 24.98 -8.35
C ALA A 388 -4.28 24.76 -7.51
N ILE A 389 -3.64 23.59 -7.59
CA ILE A 389 -2.33 23.35 -6.95
C ILE A 389 -1.27 24.29 -7.51
N GLY A 390 -1.15 24.40 -8.84
CA GLY A 390 -0.15 25.27 -9.46
C GLY A 390 -0.32 26.74 -9.12
N GLU A 391 -1.55 27.26 -9.25
CA GLU A 391 -1.88 28.64 -8.87
C GLU A 391 -1.63 28.93 -7.39
N PHE A 392 -1.95 27.98 -6.51
CA PHE A 392 -1.71 28.10 -5.08
C PHE A 392 -0.21 28.03 -4.75
N PHE A 393 0.55 27.15 -5.39
CA PHE A 393 1.97 26.96 -5.11
C PHE A 393 2.78 28.24 -5.38
N VAL A 394 2.49 28.95 -6.48
CA VAL A 394 3.10 30.26 -6.77
C VAL A 394 2.84 31.26 -5.64
N LYS A 395 1.58 31.45 -5.24
CA LYS A 395 1.22 32.35 -4.12
C LYS A 395 1.86 31.92 -2.80
N TYR A 396 1.95 30.61 -2.57
CA TYR A 396 2.54 30.05 -1.36
C TYR A 396 4.04 30.37 -1.29
N GLN A 397 4.77 30.23 -2.40
CA GLN A 397 6.18 30.60 -2.48
C GLN A 397 6.39 32.11 -2.29
N GLU A 398 5.52 32.97 -2.85
CA GLU A 398 5.57 34.42 -2.62
C GLU A 398 5.33 34.79 -1.15
N LYS A 399 4.40 34.10 -0.48
CA LYS A 399 4.06 34.31 0.94
C LYS A 399 5.13 33.79 1.89
N TYR A 400 5.86 32.74 1.50
CA TYR A 400 6.90 32.10 2.30
C TYR A 400 8.24 32.04 1.51
N PRO A 401 8.87 33.21 1.25
CA PRO A 401 9.90 33.39 0.21
C PRO A 401 11.30 32.89 0.58
N ASP A 402 11.45 32.01 1.56
CA ASP A 402 12.76 31.45 1.92
C ASP A 402 13.22 30.45 0.84
N LEU A 403 13.65 30.99 -0.30
CA LEU A 403 14.16 30.27 -1.47
C LEU A 403 15.37 29.41 -1.08
N VAL A 404 15.40 28.19 -1.60
CA VAL A 404 16.63 27.41 -1.76
C VAL A 404 17.53 28.28 -2.65
N GLU A 405 18.68 28.73 -2.14
CA GLU A 405 19.71 29.26 -3.03
C GLU A 405 20.10 28.12 -3.97
N VAL A 406 19.90 28.33 -5.27
CA VAL A 406 20.17 27.38 -6.36
C VAL A 406 21.64 27.05 -6.44
#